data_AF-A0A1W9WYF6-F1
#
_entry.id   AF-A0A1W9WYF6-F1
#
_cell.length_a   1.000
_cell.length_b   1.000
_cell.length_c   1.000
_cell.angle_alpha   90.00
_cell.angle_beta   90.00
_cell.angle_gamma   90.00
#
_symmetry.space_group_name_H-M   'P 1'
#
loop_
_entity.id
_entity.type
_entity.pdbx_description
1 polymer ?
#
loop_
_entity_poly.entity_id
_entity_poly.type
_entity_poly.pdbx_seq_one_letter_code
_entity_poly.pdbx_strand_id
1 'polypeptide(L)' 'MTALTETVNNLRGFEVGAVDYITKPFHQEEVLARIRIHLTIQQQKKELLDLNQKLSESNAMKDKFFSIVSHDLKNAFTT' A
#
# COMPACT_ATOMS: atom_id res chain seq x y z
N MET A 1 22.21 32.13 -8.09
CA MET A 1 20.83 32.14 -8.63
C MET A 1 20.35 30.74 -9.06
N THR A 2 20.74 29.65 -8.38
CA THR A 2 20.46 28.27 -8.84
C THR A 2 19.40 27.54 -8.00
N ALA A 3 19.30 27.84 -6.69
CA ALA A 3 18.36 27.17 -5.79
C ALA A 3 16.88 27.46 -6.09
N LEU A 4 16.53 28.67 -6.53
CA LEU A 4 15.14 29.00 -6.89
C LEU A 4 14.67 28.21 -8.11
N THR A 5 15.57 27.98 -9.07
CA THR A 5 15.30 27.29 -10.33
C THR A 5 15.12 25.79 -10.12
N GLU A 6 15.86 25.17 -9.19
CA GLU A 6 15.69 23.77 -8.81
C GLU A 6 14.34 23.54 -8.13
N THR A 7 13.93 24.40 -7.20
CA THR A 7 12.62 24.29 -6.54
C THR A 7 11.47 24.39 -7.55
N VAL A 8 11.56 25.30 -8.52
CA VAL A 8 10.55 25.46 -9.58
C VAL A 8 10.48 24.22 -10.49
N ASN A 9 11.62 23.60 -10.81
CA ASN A 9 11.65 22.40 -11.64
C ASN A 9 11.13 21.16 -10.90
N ASN A 10 11.45 21.02 -9.61
CA ASN A 10 10.92 19.94 -8.77
C ASN A 10 9.40 20.02 -8.67
N LEU A 11 8.87 21.22 -8.40
CA LEU A 11 7.43 21.47 -8.32
C LEU A 11 6.71 21.11 -9.63
N ARG A 12 7.24 21.55 -10.78
CA ARG A 12 6.70 21.16 -12.09
C ARG A 12 6.74 19.65 -12.32
N GLY A 13 7.81 18.98 -11.91
CA GLY A 13 7.93 17.52 -11.98
C GLY A 13 6.80 16.83 -11.21
N PHE A 14 6.55 17.26 -9.97
CA PHE A 14 5.45 16.72 -9.18
C PHE A 14 4.07 17.05 -9.77
N GLU A 15 3.88 18.24 -10.33
CA GLU A 15 2.62 18.64 -10.98
C GLU A 15 2.27 17.79 -12.21
N VAL A 16 3.25 17.30 -12.96
CA VAL A 16 3.03 16.37 -14.09
C VAL A 16 2.96 14.90 -13.67
N GLY A 17 2.96 14.62 -12.36
CA GLY A 17 2.83 13.27 -11.81
C GLY A 17 4.14 12.51 -11.62
N ALA A 18 5.29 13.19 -11.64
CA ALA A 18 6.55 12.55 -11.26
C ALA A 18 6.51 12.20 -9.76
N VAL A 19 6.91 10.97 -9.43
CA VAL A 19 6.94 10.48 -8.05
C VAL A 19 8.22 10.92 -7.32
N ASP A 20 9.28 11.23 -8.08
CA ASP A 20 10.57 11.67 -7.56
C ASP A 20 11.26 12.56 -8.60
N TYR A 21 12.07 13.52 -8.14
CA TYR A 21 12.89 14.37 -9.00
C TYR A 21 14.31 14.43 -8.47
N ILE A 22 15.28 14.10 -9.33
CA ILE A 22 16.70 14.06 -9.00
C ILE A 22 17.40 15.20 -9.75
N THR A 23 17.88 16.20 -9.03
CA THR A 23 18.65 17.32 -9.59
C THR A 23 20.05 16.87 -10.00
N LYS A 24 20.62 17.52 -11.03
CA LYS A 24 22.00 17.29 -11.46
C LYS A 24 22.95 18.30 -10.79
N PRO A 25 24.23 17.95 -10.58
CA PRO A 25 24.81 16.62 -10.79
C PRO A 25 24.40 15.65 -9.67
N PHE A 26 24.04 14.42 -10.02
CA PHE A 26 23.67 13.38 -9.06
C PHE A 26 24.75 12.30 -8.97
N HIS A 27 24.85 11.66 -7.81
CA HIS A 27 25.65 10.48 -7.61
C HIS A 27 24.84 9.22 -7.97
N GLN A 28 25.44 8.29 -8.71
CA GLN A 28 24.76 7.05 -9.13
C GLN A 28 24.20 6.26 -7.93
N GLU A 29 24.91 6.25 -6.81
CA GLU A 29 24.49 5.57 -5.58
C GLU A 29 23.19 6.15 -5.02
N GLU A 30 23.00 7.47 -5.10
CA GLU A 30 21.79 8.14 -4.64
C GLU A 30 20.58 7.73 -5.49
N VAL A 31 20.76 7.69 -6.81
CA VAL A 31 19.70 7.26 -7.74
C VAL A 31 19.30 5.81 -7.47
N LEU A 32 20.29 4.93 -7.30
CA LEU A 32 20.03 3.51 -7.01
C LEU A 32 19.33 3.32 -5.66
N ALA A 33 19.69 4.09 -4.64
CA ALA A 33 19.03 4.06 -3.34
C ALA A 33 17.55 4.47 -3.46
N ARG A 34 17.26 5.56 -4.17
CA ARG A 34 15.88 6.03 -4.42
C ARG A 34 15.05 4.98 -5.17
N ILE A 35 15.60 4.37 -6.22
CA ILE A 35 14.93 3.28 -6.96
C ILE A 35 14.60 2.11 -6.02
N ARG A 36 15.57 1.67 -5.20
CA ARG A 36 15.35 0.56 -4.26
C ARG A 36 14.25 0.87 -3.25
N ILE A 37 14.18 2.11 -2.76
CA ILE A 37 13.13 2.57 -1.84
C ILE A 37 11.76 2.47 -2.52
N HIS A 38 11.61 3.01 -3.73
CA HIS A 38 10.33 2.95 -4.46
C HIS A 38 9.87 1.52 -4.73
N LEU A 39 10.80 0.64 -5.13
CA LEU A 39 10.49 -0.78 -5.33
C LEU A 39 10.07 -1.47 -4.02
N THR A 40 10.77 -1.17 -2.91
CA THR A 40 10.45 -1.74 -1.60
C THR A 40 9.06 -1.31 -1.13
N ILE A 41 8.74 -0.02 -1.26
CA ILE A 41 7.42 0.52 -0.90
C ILE A 41 6.32 -0.14 -1.74
N GLN A 42 6.54 -0.28 -3.05
CA GLN A 42 5.58 -0.92 -3.95
C GLN A 42 5.34 -2.39 -3.58
N GLN A 43 6.41 -3.11 -3.22
CA GLN A 43 6.33 -4.51 -2.80
C GLN A 43 5.57 -4.65 -1.47
N GLN A 44 5.92 -3.84 -0.47
CA GLN A 44 5.24 -3.85 0.83
C GLN A 44 3.76 -3.50 0.70
N LYS A 45 3.41 -2.52 -0.15
CA LYS A 45 2.02 -2.17 -0.43
C LYS A 45 1.24 -3.35 -1.02
N LYS A 46 1.85 -4.10 -1.95
CA LYS A 46 1.23 -5.29 -2.55
C LYS A 46 0.99 -6.38 -1.51
N GLU A 47 1.97 -6.62 -0.64
CA GLU A 47 1.86 -7.62 0.44
C GLU A 47 0.78 -7.25 1.46
N LEU A 48 0.69 -5.97 1.83
CA LEU A 48 -0.36 -5.48 2.73
C LEU A 48 -1.76 -5.69 2.14
N LEU A 49 -1.95 -5.45 0.84
CA LEU A 49 -3.24 -5.67 0.18
C LEU A 49 -3.62 -7.16 0.16
N ASP A 50 -2.67 -8.04 -0.16
CA ASP A 50 -2.89 -9.49 -0.14
C ASP A 50 -3.24 -10.00 1.27
N LEU A 51 -2.52 -9.54 2.29
CA LEU A 51 -2.79 -9.92 3.68
C LEU A 51 -4.16 -9.42 4.16
N ASN A 52 -4.54 -8.20 3.79
CA ASN A 52 -5.84 -7.64 4.14
C ASN A 52 -6.98 -8.42 3.48
N GLN A 53 -6.81 -8.80 2.21
CA GLN A 53 -7.77 -9.66 1.52
C GLN A 53 -7.94 -11.01 2.24
N LYS A 54 -6.84 -11.70 2.55
CA LYS A 54 -6.87 -12.97 3.29
C LYS A 54 -7.53 -12.85 4.66
N LEU A 55 -7.27 -11.74 5.37
CA LEU A 55 -7.89 -11.47 6.65
C LEU A 55 -9.41 -11.27 6.50
N SER A 56 -9.85 -10.54 5.48
CA SER A 56 -11.26 -10.32 5.18
C SER A 56 -11.98 -11.64 4.85
N GLU A 57 -11.37 -12.49 4.04
CA GLU A 57 -11.90 -13.82 3.70
C GLU A 57 -12.05 -14.71 4.95
N SER A 58 -11.04 -14.71 5.82
CA SER A 58 -11.06 -15.43 7.09
C SER A 58 -12.18 -14.94 8.02
N ASN A 59 -12.34 -13.63 8.15
CA ASN A 59 -13.42 -13.04 8.95
C ASN A 59 -14.80 -13.41 8.39
N ALA A 60 -15.00 -13.33 7.07
CA ALA A 60 -16.27 -13.69 6.44
C ALA A 60 -16.61 -15.18 6.65
N MET A 61 -15.61 -16.07 6.58
CA MET A 61 -15.80 -17.49 6.88
C MET A 61 -16.20 -17.72 8.34
N LYS A 62 -15.54 -17.00 9.26
CA LYS A 62 -15.84 -17.05 10.70
C LYS A 62 -17.27 -16.57 10.99
N ASP A 63 -17.71 -15.48 10.39
CA ASP A 63 -19.06 -14.94 10.56
C ASP A 63 -20.13 -15.93 10.05
N LYS A 64 -19.88 -16.55 8.90
CA LYS A 64 -20.76 -17.60 8.36
C LYS A 64 -20.87 -18.80 9.30
N PHE A 65 -19.74 -19.25 9.85
CA PHE A 65 -19.72 -20.35 10.81
C PHE A 65 -20.56 -20.03 12.06
N PHE A 66 -20.36 -18.85 12.66
CA PHE A 66 -21.14 -18.43 13.83
C PHE A 66 -22.63 -18.30 13.53
N SER A 67 -22.99 -17.82 12.35
CA SER A 67 -24.39 -17.74 11.93
C SER A 67 -25.05 -19.11 11.87
N ILE A 68 -24.37 -20.11 11.30
CA ILE A 68 -24.87 -21.50 11.22
C ILE A 68 -25.01 -22.09 12.62
N VAL A 69 -23.97 -22.02 13.45
CA VAL A 69 -24.01 -22.57 14.82
C VAL A 69 -25.11 -21.91 15.64
N SER A 70 -25.28 -20.59 15.53
CA SER A 70 -26.33 -19.86 16.26
C SER A 70 -27.73 -20.29 15.82
N HIS A 71 -27.95 -20.51 14.52
CA HIS A 71 -29.21 -21.04 14.01
C HIS A 71 -29.51 -22.44 14.56
N ASP A 72 -28.53 -23.34 14.52
CA ASP A 72 -28.68 -24.73 14.96
C ASP A 72 -28.91 -24.84 16.47
N LEU A 73 -28.17 -24.06 17.27
CA LEU A 73 -28.39 -23.97 18.71
C LEU A 73 -29.80 -23.48 19.03
N LYS A 74 -30.27 -22.42 18.36
CA LYS A 74 -31.61 -21.87 18.60
C LYS A 74 -32.70 -22.89 18.27
N ASN A 75 -32.52 -23.66 17.20
CA ASN A 75 -33.45 -24.73 16.81
C ASN A 75 -33.46 -25.90 17.81
N ALA A 76 -32.30 -26.24 18.39
CA ALA A 76 -32.16 -27.29 19.40
C ALA A 76 -32.83 -26.95 20.75
N PHE A 77 -33.08 -25.67 21.05
CA PHE A 77 -33.80 -25.22 22.25
C PHE A 77 -35.27 -24.87 21.99
N THR A 78 -35.73 -24.91 20.73
CA THR A 78 -37.11 -24.56 20.34
C THR A 78 -37.93 -25.73 19.80
N THR A 79 -37.36 -26.94 19.75
CA THR A 79 -38.06 -28.21 19.47
C THR A 79 -38.16 -29.02 20.76
#